data_AF-A0A9W9V243-F1
#
_entry.id   AF-A0A9W9V243-F1
#
_cell.length_a   1.000
_cell.length_b   1.000
_cell.length_c   1.000
_cell.angle_alpha   90.00
_cell.angle_beta   90.00
_cell.angle_gamma   90.00
#
_symmetry.space_group_name_H-M   'P 1'
#
loop_
_entity.id
_entity.type
_entity.pdbx_description
1 polymer ?
#
loop_
_entity_poly.entity_id
_entity_poly.type
_entity_poly.pdbx_seq_one_letter_code
_entity_poly.pdbx_strand_id
1 'polypeptide(L)'
;MPRQQINLEPYREEIIALFHHGISSDSISRALENCHNIQVKERTIQSRLRKWGVRKRHRTTTGDEALHARIKMLFMQDRLTDKAMLNMLQQEGYGISERTLRRLRCKLGLHARGSEPEHQEQMQMQKQMIVPHTRADGQLV
;
A
#
# COMPACT_ATOMS: atom_id res chain seq x y z
N MET A 1 13.91 25.06 -31.43
CA MET A 1 13.22 26.15 -30.69
C MET A 1 13.37 25.92 -29.19
N PRO A 2 14.01 26.84 -28.43
CA PRO A 2 14.07 26.74 -26.97
C PRO A 2 12.66 26.87 -26.38
N ARG A 3 12.29 25.97 -25.46
CA ARG A 3 10.98 26.04 -24.79
C ARG A 3 10.98 27.20 -23.80
N GLN A 4 9.98 28.07 -23.88
CA GLN A 4 9.77 29.14 -22.91
C GLN A 4 9.66 28.53 -21.50
N GLN A 5 10.57 28.92 -20.62
CA GLN A 5 10.52 28.53 -19.22
C GLN A 5 9.51 29.42 -18.50
N ILE A 6 8.33 28.87 -18.21
CA ILE A 6 7.34 29.53 -17.36
C ILE A 6 7.87 29.53 -15.92
N ASN A 7 7.95 30.71 -15.32
CA ASN A 7 8.32 30.91 -13.93
C ASN A 7 7.12 30.61 -13.03
N LEU A 8 7.14 29.42 -12.43
CA LEU A 8 6.09 28.92 -11.52
C LEU A 8 6.48 29.04 -10.04
N GLU A 9 7.66 29.62 -9.76
CA GLU A 9 8.12 29.90 -8.40
C GLU A 9 7.14 30.76 -7.58
N PRO A 10 6.55 31.86 -8.09
CA PRO A 10 5.62 32.66 -7.29
C PRO A 10 4.34 31.92 -6.91
N TYR A 11 3.92 30.93 -7.71
CA TYR A 11 2.71 30.12 -7.46
C TYR A 11 3.03 28.79 -6.78
N ARG A 12 4.27 28.61 -6.32
CA ARG A 12 4.73 27.35 -5.73
C ARG A 12 3.84 26.92 -4.57
N GLU A 13 3.56 27.82 -3.64
CA GLU A 13 2.79 27.50 -2.43
C GLU A 13 1.34 27.12 -2.76
N GLU A 14 0.71 27.85 -3.68
CA GLU A 14 -0.65 27.57 -4.16
C GLU A 14 -0.73 26.20 -4.83
N ILE A 15 0.21 25.90 -5.74
CA ILE A 15 0.28 24.59 -6.43
C ILE A 15 0.47 23.45 -5.42
N ILE A 16 1.32 23.65 -4.42
CA ILE A 16 1.58 22.67 -3.36
C ILE A 16 0.32 22.45 -2.52
N ALA A 17 -0.38 23.53 -2.14
CA ALA A 17 -1.63 23.46 -1.38
C ALA A 17 -2.69 22.67 -2.17
N LEU A 18 -2.95 23.03 -3.43
CA LEU A 18 -3.90 22.33 -4.29
C LEU A 18 -3.55 20.85 -4.44
N PHE A 19 -2.27 20.53 -4.61
CA PHE A 19 -1.80 19.16 -4.68
C PHE A 19 -2.00 18.38 -3.37
N HIS A 20 -1.84 19.03 -2.21
CA HIS A 20 -2.13 18.44 -0.90
C HIS A 20 -3.62 18.23 -0.64
N HIS A 21 -4.49 19.06 -1.21
CA HIS A 21 -5.94 18.88 -1.22
C HIS A 21 -6.39 17.72 -2.13
N GLY A 22 -5.46 17.06 -2.83
CA GLY A 22 -5.75 15.91 -3.67
C GLY A 22 -6.20 16.28 -5.08
N ILE A 23 -6.09 17.56 -5.45
CA ILE A 23 -6.45 18.06 -6.77
C ILE A 23 -5.45 17.51 -7.80
N SER A 24 -5.96 17.07 -8.94
CA SER A 24 -5.15 16.50 -10.01
C SER A 24 -4.27 17.57 -10.67
N SER A 25 -3.12 17.16 -11.21
CA SER A 25 -2.20 18.07 -11.93
C SER A 25 -2.86 18.75 -13.13
N ASP A 26 -3.84 18.11 -13.79
CA ASP A 26 -4.64 18.71 -14.88
C ASP A 26 -5.56 19.81 -14.35
N SER A 27 -6.26 19.53 -13.24
CA SER A 27 -7.12 20.52 -12.59
C SER A 27 -6.32 21.72 -12.05
N ILE A 28 -5.11 21.48 -11.54
CA ILE A 28 -4.18 22.55 -11.13
C ILE A 28 -3.77 23.41 -12.34
N SER A 29 -3.50 22.80 -13.50
CA SER A 29 -3.23 23.54 -14.73
C SER A 29 -4.39 24.47 -15.09
N ARG A 30 -5.63 23.96 -15.07
CA ARG A 30 -6.82 24.76 -15.39
C ARG A 30 -7.03 25.88 -14.38
N ALA A 31 -6.77 25.64 -13.09
CA ALA A 31 -6.86 26.67 -12.07
C ALA A 31 -5.84 27.80 -12.30
N LEU A 32 -4.60 27.45 -12.66
CA LEU A 32 -3.56 28.45 -12.99
C LEU A 32 -3.88 29.24 -14.26
N GLU A 33 -4.49 28.59 -15.25
CA GLU A 33 -4.96 29.25 -16.46
C GLU A 33 -6.10 30.23 -16.14
N ASN A 34 -7.08 29.82 -15.35
CA ASN A 34 -8.25 30.65 -15.01
C ASN A 34 -7.92 31.82 -14.08
N CYS A 35 -7.07 31.61 -13.06
CA CYS A 35 -6.78 32.63 -12.05
C CYS A 35 -5.67 33.59 -12.49
N HIS A 36 -4.64 33.07 -13.17
CA HIS A 36 -3.41 33.81 -13.45
C HIS A 36 -3.11 33.96 -14.94
N ASN A 37 -3.95 33.41 -15.83
CA ASN A 37 -3.78 33.41 -17.28
C ASN A 37 -2.47 32.73 -17.73
N ILE A 38 -1.99 31.72 -16.98
CA ILE A 38 -0.75 31.00 -17.25
C ILE A 38 -1.08 29.61 -17.79
N GLN A 39 -0.73 29.37 -19.05
CA GLN A 39 -0.88 28.04 -19.67
C GLN A 39 0.29 27.12 -19.31
N VAL A 40 0.03 26.14 -18.44
CA VAL A 40 1.03 25.17 -17.99
C VAL A 40 0.55 23.75 -18.23
N LYS A 41 1.25 22.99 -19.07
CA LYS A 41 0.91 21.57 -19.25
C LYS A 41 1.09 20.78 -17.95
N GLU A 42 0.27 19.75 -17.76
CA GLU A 42 0.32 18.82 -16.64
C GLU A 42 1.76 18.34 -16.34
N ARG A 43 2.51 17.95 -17.39
CA ARG A 43 3.91 17.50 -17.29
C ARG A 43 4.83 18.54 -16.66
N THR A 44 4.57 19.82 -16.87
CA THR A 44 5.34 20.93 -16.27
C THR A 44 5.05 21.02 -14.78
N ILE A 45 3.78 20.91 -14.37
CA ILE A 45 3.38 20.88 -12.96
C ILE A 45 4.01 19.67 -12.26
N GLN A 46 3.91 18.47 -12.84
CA GLN A 46 4.54 17.27 -12.29
C GLN A 46 6.06 17.40 -12.16
N SER A 47 6.73 18.00 -13.16
CA SER A 47 8.18 18.25 -13.12
C SER A 47 8.56 19.22 -12.01
N ARG A 48 7.80 20.31 -11.85
CA ARG A 48 8.01 21.30 -10.78
C ARG A 48 7.75 20.71 -9.40
N LEU A 49 6.65 19.97 -9.22
CA LEU A 49 6.36 19.25 -7.98
C LEU A 49 7.52 18.30 -7.60
N ARG A 50 8.08 17.58 -8.58
CA ARG A 50 9.28 16.74 -8.37
C ARG A 50 10.50 17.55 -7.96
N LYS A 51 10.75 18.69 -8.63
CA LYS A 51 11.87 19.60 -8.31
C LYS A 51 11.72 20.22 -6.91
N TRP A 52 10.50 20.53 -6.49
CA TRP A 52 10.18 21.03 -5.15
C TRP A 52 10.14 19.94 -4.08
N GLY A 53 10.38 18.68 -4.44
CA GLY A 53 10.35 17.55 -3.50
C GLY A 53 8.94 17.14 -3.05
N VAL A 54 7.90 17.66 -3.70
CA VAL A 54 6.51 17.42 -3.36
C VAL A 54 6.08 16.14 -4.07
N ARG A 55 6.07 15.04 -3.30
CA ARG A 55 5.53 13.76 -3.73
C ARG A 55 4.23 13.49 -3.01
N LYS A 56 3.28 12.85 -3.72
CA LYS A 56 2.09 12.27 -3.10
C LYS A 56 2.60 11.23 -2.09
N ARG A 57 2.70 11.60 -0.80
CA ARG A 57 2.96 10.61 0.24
C ARG A 57 1.75 9.69 0.21
N HIS A 58 1.97 8.40 0.00
CA HIS A 58 0.97 7.38 0.26
C HIS A 58 0.62 7.47 1.77
N ARG A 59 -0.35 8.34 2.08
CA ARG A 59 -0.76 8.70 3.46
C ARG A 59 -1.21 7.46 4.23
N THR A 60 -1.73 6.46 3.53
CA THR A 60 -2.35 5.27 4.12
C THR A 60 -1.38 4.29 4.75
N THR A 61 -0.05 4.39 4.55
CA THR A 61 0.85 3.34 5.07
C THR A 61 1.94 3.84 6.00
N THR A 62 2.52 5.02 5.77
CA THR A 62 3.70 5.44 6.56
C THR A 62 3.36 6.24 7.82
N GLY A 63 2.19 6.86 7.92
CA GLY A 63 1.80 7.74 9.02
C GLY A 63 0.53 7.34 9.76
N ASP A 64 -0.03 6.17 9.47
CA ASP A 64 -1.20 5.66 10.19
C ASP A 64 -0.72 4.86 11.42
N GLU A 65 -0.79 5.51 12.59
CA GLU A 65 -0.42 4.90 13.86
C GLU A 65 -1.34 3.74 14.23
N ALA A 66 -2.62 3.78 13.83
CA ALA A 66 -3.56 2.70 14.06
C ALA A 66 -3.15 1.46 13.26
N LEU A 67 -2.75 1.65 11.99
CA LEU A 67 -2.18 0.56 11.18
C LEU A 67 -0.91 -0.02 11.82
N HIS A 68 -0.03 0.81 12.38
CA HIS A 68 1.20 0.34 13.02
C HIS A 68 0.90 -0.44 14.30
N ALA A 69 -0.05 0.02 15.11
CA ALA A 69 -0.52 -0.70 16.30
C ALA A 69 -1.13 -2.05 15.92
N ARG A 70 -1.95 -2.09 14.85
CA ARG A 70 -2.57 -3.33 14.37
C ARG A 70 -1.53 -4.35 13.89
N ILE A 71 -0.55 -3.92 13.10
CA ILE A 71 0.57 -4.78 12.67
C ILE A 71 1.35 -5.33 13.87
N LYS A 72 1.60 -4.50 14.90
CA LYS A 72 2.25 -4.96 16.13
C LYS A 72 1.43 -6.03 16.86
N MET A 73 0.13 -5.81 17.03
CA MET A 73 -0.76 -6.78 17.68
C MET A 73 -0.79 -8.11 16.93
N LEU A 74 -1.05 -8.09 15.62
CA LEU A 74 -1.11 -9.32 14.79
C LEU A 74 0.21 -10.11 14.81
N PHE A 75 1.35 -9.41 14.91
CA PHE A 75 2.65 -10.05 14.94
C PHE A 75 3.05 -10.56 16.35
N MET A 76 2.76 -9.79 17.40
CA MET A 76 3.15 -10.13 18.77
C MET A 76 2.18 -11.12 19.43
N GLN A 77 0.87 -10.94 19.22
CA GLN A 77 -0.19 -11.70 19.88
C GLN A 77 -0.56 -12.95 19.09
N ASP A 78 -0.85 -12.81 17.78
CA ASP A 78 -1.32 -13.93 16.95
C ASP A 78 -0.18 -14.68 16.23
N ARG A 79 1.08 -14.20 16.32
CA ARG A 79 2.27 -14.80 15.65
C ARG A 79 2.04 -15.10 14.16
N LEU A 80 1.25 -14.27 13.48
CA LEU A 80 0.81 -14.53 12.11
C LEU A 80 1.95 -14.38 11.10
N THR A 81 1.87 -15.16 10.02
CA THR A 81 2.73 -14.99 8.84
C THR A 81 2.34 -13.73 8.04
N ASP A 82 3.27 -13.22 7.23
CA ASP A 82 3.07 -12.00 6.43
C ASP A 82 1.81 -12.04 5.56
N LYS A 83 1.50 -13.20 4.98
CA LYS A 83 0.31 -13.39 4.14
C LYS A 83 -0.98 -13.31 4.95
N ALA A 84 -1.00 -13.91 6.15
CA ALA A 84 -2.18 -13.88 7.03
C ALA A 84 -2.41 -12.46 7.57
N MET A 85 -1.34 -11.77 7.99
CA MET A 85 -1.42 -10.37 8.41
C MET A 85 -1.94 -9.47 7.28
N LEU A 86 -1.48 -9.68 6.04
CA LEU A 86 -1.95 -8.93 4.89
C LEU A 86 -3.44 -9.16 4.62
N ASN A 87 -3.92 -10.41 4.67
CA ASN A 87 -5.33 -10.72 4.50
C ASN A 87 -6.20 -10.04 5.56
N MET A 88 -5.81 -10.11 6.83
CA MET A 88 -6.53 -9.45 7.93
C MET A 88 -6.59 -7.93 7.73
N LEU A 89 -5.47 -7.31 7.38
CA LEU A 89 -5.40 -5.87 7.14
C LEU A 89 -6.25 -5.45 5.93
N GLN A 90 -6.30 -6.27 4.88
CA GLN A 90 -7.17 -6.02 3.73
C GLN A 90 -8.66 -6.19 4.07
N GLN A 91 -9.03 -7.17 4.89
CA GLN A 91 -10.40 -7.34 5.39
C GLN A 91 -10.85 -6.16 6.26
N GLU A 92 -9.94 -5.56 7.02
CA GLU A 92 -10.19 -4.35 7.80
C GLU A 92 -10.26 -3.07 6.94
N GLY A 93 -10.02 -3.17 5.62
CA GLY A 93 -10.09 -2.06 4.68
C GLY A 93 -8.76 -1.35 4.44
N TYR A 94 -7.65 -1.85 4.98
CA TYR A 94 -6.32 -1.31 4.70
C TYR A 94 -5.82 -1.81 3.34
N GLY A 95 -5.81 -0.92 2.34
CA GLY A 95 -5.25 -1.16 1.00
C GLY A 95 -3.72 -1.20 0.96
N ILE A 96 -3.10 -2.08 1.74
CA ILE A 96 -1.64 -2.24 1.79
C ILE A 96 -1.16 -3.41 0.93
N SER A 97 0.02 -3.24 0.34
CA SER A 97 0.72 -4.29 -0.40
C SER A 97 1.70 -5.03 0.50
N GLU A 98 2.03 -6.28 0.15
CA GLU A 98 2.98 -7.11 0.91
C GLU A 98 4.34 -6.41 1.07
N ARG A 99 4.85 -5.78 0.01
CA ARG A 99 6.09 -5.01 0.05
C ARG A 99 6.04 -3.88 1.07
N THR A 100 4.89 -3.25 1.23
CA THR A 100 4.70 -2.14 2.18
C THR A 100 4.55 -2.66 3.60
N LEU A 101 3.86 -3.78 3.80
CA LEU A 101 3.80 -4.49 5.09
C LEU A 101 5.20 -4.88 5.58
N ARG A 102 6.01 -5.52 4.72
CA ARG A 102 7.40 -5.88 5.06
C ARG A 102 8.24 -4.66 5.44
N ARG A 103 8.12 -3.56 4.69
CA ARG A 103 8.82 -2.31 5.01
C ARG A 103 8.39 -1.73 6.36
N LEU A 104 7.09 -1.79 6.68
CA LEU A 104 6.57 -1.36 7.97
C LEU A 104 7.07 -2.26 9.10
N ARG A 105 7.08 -3.58 8.93
CA ARG A 105 7.66 -4.52 9.90
C ARG A 105 9.12 -4.18 10.21
N CYS A 106 9.93 -3.93 9.19
CA CYS A 106 11.32 -3.53 9.39
C CYS A 106 11.44 -2.21 10.15
N LYS A 107 10.61 -1.21 9.82
CA LYS A 107 10.57 0.10 10.51
C LYS A 107 10.15 -0.02 11.97
N LEU A 108 9.24 -0.94 12.28
CA LEU A 108 8.72 -1.18 13.63
C LEU A 108 9.61 -2.14 14.45
N GLY A 109 10.74 -2.60 13.91
CA GLY A 109 11.64 -3.53 14.60
C GLY A 109 11.09 -4.95 14.73
N LEU A 110 10.04 -5.29 13.96
CA LEU A 110 9.37 -6.60 13.97
C LEU A 110 10.09 -7.61 13.06
N HIS A 111 11.38 -7.79 13.33
CA HIS A 111 12.25 -8.71 12.61
C HIS A 111 11.98 -10.10 13.15
N ALA A 112 11.61 -11.04 12.27
CA ALA A 112 11.53 -12.44 12.67
C ALA A 112 12.95 -12.89 13.05
N ARG A 113 13.18 -13.18 14.34
CA ARG A 113 14.37 -13.93 14.73
C ARG A 113 14.13 -15.37 14.31
N GLY A 114 14.80 -15.79 13.25
CA GLY A 114 14.85 -17.19 12.85
C GLY A 114 13.58 -17.66 12.16
N SER A 115 13.74 -18.07 10.90
CA SER A 115 12.86 -19.03 10.28
C SER A 115 12.94 -20.33 11.09
N GLU A 116 12.00 -20.58 11.99
CA GLU A 116 11.69 -21.95 12.40
C GLU A 116 10.83 -22.56 11.28
N PRO A 117 11.31 -23.61 10.59
CA PRO A 117 10.62 -24.22 9.46
C PRO A 117 9.50 -25.15 9.92
N GLU A 118 8.63 -24.73 10.84
CA GLU A 118 7.64 -25.64 11.48
C GLU A 118 6.24 -25.58 10.85
N HIS A 119 6.00 -24.76 9.83
CA HIS A 119 4.67 -24.61 9.21
C HIS A 119 4.49 -25.32 7.87
N GLN A 120 5.46 -26.11 7.41
CA GLN A 120 5.34 -26.88 6.17
C GLN A 120 4.82 -28.31 6.39
N GLU A 121 4.81 -28.81 7.62
CA GLU A 121 4.30 -30.15 7.96
C GLU A 121 2.78 -30.18 8.19
N GLN A 122 2.17 -29.12 8.73
CA GLN A 122 0.75 -29.11 9.06
C GLN A 122 -0.16 -29.15 7.82
N MET A 123 0.26 -28.58 6.68
CA MET A 123 -0.50 -28.69 5.42
C MET A 123 -0.39 -30.06 4.76
N GLN A 124 0.65 -30.85 5.05
CA GLN A 124 0.81 -32.18 4.46
C GLN A 124 -0.03 -33.23 5.19
N MET A 125 -0.28 -33.08 6.51
CA MET A 125 -1.12 -34.03 7.26
C MET A 125 -2.62 -33.91 6.96
N GLN A 126 -3.15 -32.72 6.67
CA GLN A 126 -4.57 -32.57 6.34
C GLN A 126 -4.97 -33.19 5.00
N LYS A 127 -4.03 -33.41 4.09
CA LYS A 127 -4.32 -33.98 2.76
C LYS A 127 -4.39 -35.51 2.73
N GLN A 128 -4.04 -36.19 3.83
CA GLN A 128 -4.09 -37.66 3.92
C GLN A 128 -5.35 -38.24 4.59
N MET A 129 -6.29 -37.42 5.10
CA MET A 129 -7.50 -37.92 5.78
C MET A 129 -8.78 -37.99 4.92
N ILE A 130 -8.71 -37.78 3.61
CA ILE A 130 -9.82 -38.17 2.71
C ILE A 130 -9.55 -39.58 2.18
N VAL A 131 -9.80 -40.55 3.06
CA VAL A 131 -10.07 -41.93 2.66
C VAL A 131 -11.57 -42.00 2.38
N PRO A 132 -12.04 -42.21 1.14
CA PRO A 132 -13.43 -42.57 0.92
C PRO A 132 -13.66 -43.97 1.48
N HIS A 133 -14.27 -44.02 2.67
CA HIS A 133 -14.87 -45.22 3.21
C HIS A 133 -16.14 -45.53 2.40
N THR A 134 -16.00 -46.24 1.28
CA THR A 134 -17.13 -46.90 0.63
C THR A 134 -17.32 -48.27 1.25
N ARG A 135 -18.07 -48.32 2.37
CA ARG A 135 -18.79 -49.54 2.77
C ARG A 135 -19.97 -49.70 1.83
N ALA A 136 -19.91 -50.72 0.98
CA ALA A 136 -21.08 -51.30 0.36
C ALA A 136 -21.13 -52.78 0.79
N ASP A 137 -21.72 -52.99 1.97
CA ASP A 137 -22.39 -54.25 2.29
C ASP A 137 -23.57 -54.41 1.32
N GLY A 138 -23.68 -55.57 0.67
CA GLY A 138 -24.82 -55.88 -0.21
C GLY A 138 -24.77 -57.26 -0.89
N GLN A 139 -25.30 -58.27 -0.18
CA GLN A 139 -26.03 -59.47 -0.66
C GLN A 139 -25.28 -60.49 -1.56
N LEU A 140 -25.00 -61.73 -1.13
CA LEU A 140 -25.93 -62.87 -0.99
C LEU A 140 -26.94 -62.99 -2.15
N VAL A 141 -26.60 -63.78 -3.19
CA VAL A 141 -27.19 -65.11 -3.52
C VAL A 141 -26.18 -65.87 -4.37
#